data_AF-A0A434MRL4-F1
#
_entry.id   AF-A0A434MRL4-F1
#
_cell.length_a   1.000
_cell.length_b   1.000
_cell.length_c   1.000
_cell.angle_alpha   90.00
_cell.angle_beta   90.00
_cell.angle_gamma   90.00
#
_symmetry.space_group_name_H-M   'P 1'
#
loop_
_entity.id
_entity.type
_entity.pdbx_description
1 polymer ?
#
loop_
_entity_poly.entity_id
_entity_poly.type
_entity_poly.pdbx_seq_one_letter_code
_entity_poly.pdbx_strand_id
1 'polypeptide(L)'
;MSAYEKQMSGGTAPRRVFSLALLFSLLCSTALVAASGNAAAFEIFGIKLWGSSEDEDADIVDPLRYAVTIEAPDADEDLAEKLENASALKDDEERPVSGSLGLLAKARGDRDQLVAALYADARYEGVVTITIEGKPLDDLPPDAEFSGPQPIPVVINIATGPKFTLGDIRLAGDAAGLAGADFGLIAGGDAGSGAVLKAEASIVRALKEEG
;
A
#
# COMPACT_ATOMS: atom_id res chain seq x y z
N MET A 1 8.25 -72.60 17.42
CA MET A 1 8.16 -73.10 16.04
C MET A 1 7.23 -74.30 16.02
N SER A 2 5.99 -74.10 15.55
CA SER A 2 5.18 -75.08 14.83
C SER A 2 3.75 -74.53 14.77
N ALA A 3 3.28 -74.22 13.56
CA ALA A 3 1.88 -74.40 13.17
C ALA A 3 1.77 -74.11 11.67
N TYR A 4 1.80 -75.17 10.88
CA TYR A 4 1.43 -75.21 9.48
C TYR A 4 -0.10 -75.24 9.38
N GLU A 5 -0.66 -74.27 8.65
CA GLU A 5 -1.65 -74.40 7.57
C GLU A 5 -2.54 -75.67 7.54
N LYS A 6 -3.88 -75.51 7.46
CA LYS A 6 -4.70 -76.03 6.33
C LYS A 6 -6.20 -75.63 6.36
N GLN A 7 -6.54 -74.82 5.36
CA GLN A 7 -7.70 -74.82 4.45
C GLN A 7 -9.00 -75.65 4.66
N MET A 8 -10.11 -74.93 4.40
CA MET A 8 -11.21 -75.16 3.41
C MET A 8 -12.59 -75.73 3.81
N SER A 9 -13.61 -75.08 3.22
CA SER A 9 -14.95 -75.57 2.80
C SER A 9 -16.07 -75.59 3.84
N GLY A 10 -17.29 -75.06 3.64
CA GLY A 10 -17.98 -74.49 2.47
C GLY A 10 -19.50 -74.32 2.76
N GLY A 11 -20.19 -73.46 1.98
CA GLY A 11 -21.67 -73.35 1.80
C GLY A 11 -22.50 -72.82 3.00
N THR A 12 -23.59 -72.05 2.89
CA THR A 12 -24.44 -71.57 1.78
C THR A 12 -25.36 -70.46 2.36
N ALA A 13 -25.84 -69.52 1.54
CA ALA A 13 -26.61 -68.30 1.91
C ALA A 13 -27.97 -68.55 2.62
N PRO A 14 -28.60 -67.54 3.27
CA PRO A 14 -29.52 -66.66 2.51
C PRO A 14 -29.70 -65.18 2.99
N ARG A 15 -30.01 -64.34 2.00
CA ARG A 15 -31.03 -63.25 1.93
C ARG A 15 -31.25 -62.26 3.08
N ARG A 16 -31.13 -60.97 2.67
CA ARG A 16 -31.96 -59.77 2.96
C ARG A 16 -32.18 -59.47 4.46
N VAL A 17 -31.93 -58.27 4.99
CA VAL A 17 -32.28 -56.92 4.54
C VAL A 17 -31.36 -56.01 5.34
N PHE A 18 -30.39 -55.33 4.74
CA PHE A 18 -29.67 -54.27 5.45
C PHE A 18 -30.30 -52.95 5.08
N SER A 19 -31.08 -52.49 6.06
CA SER A 19 -31.80 -51.25 6.12
C SER A 19 -30.91 -50.07 5.72
N LEU A 20 -31.45 -49.35 4.74
CA LEU A 20 -31.16 -48.01 4.27
C LEU A 20 -31.02 -47.03 5.46
N ALA A 21 -29.88 -47.01 6.15
CA ALA A 21 -29.68 -46.12 7.31
C ALA A 21 -28.24 -45.57 7.39
N LEU A 22 -27.55 -45.45 6.25
CA LEU A 22 -26.21 -44.86 6.21
C LEU A 22 -25.96 -43.98 4.97
N LEU A 23 -27.02 -43.35 4.46
CA LEU A 23 -26.98 -42.43 3.31
C LEU A 23 -27.58 -41.05 3.60
N PHE A 24 -27.78 -40.69 4.87
CA PHE A 24 -28.39 -39.41 5.25
C PHE A 24 -27.50 -38.48 6.09
N SER A 25 -26.27 -38.86 6.43
CA SER A 25 -25.35 -37.97 7.16
C SER A 25 -24.32 -37.25 6.27
N LEU A 26 -24.32 -37.49 4.96
CA LEU A 26 -23.38 -36.84 4.03
C LEU A 26 -24.02 -35.76 3.12
N LEU A 27 -25.31 -35.46 3.29
CA LEU A 27 -26.02 -34.46 2.50
C LEU A 27 -26.30 -33.13 3.24
N CYS A 28 -25.91 -32.97 4.50
CA CYS A 28 -26.22 -31.76 5.28
C CYS A 28 -25.08 -30.75 5.41
N SER A 29 -23.90 -30.99 4.82
CA SER A 29 -22.74 -30.07 4.95
C SER A 29 -22.47 -29.21 3.71
N THR A 30 -23.28 -29.30 2.65
CA THR A 30 -23.04 -28.59 1.37
C THR A 30 -24.08 -27.50 1.06
N ALA A 31 -24.72 -26.91 2.07
CA ALA A 31 -25.73 -25.86 1.88
C ALA A 31 -25.44 -24.57 2.65
N LEU A 32 -24.17 -24.16 2.73
CA LEU A 32 -23.78 -22.86 3.32
C LEU A 32 -22.81 -22.08 2.44
N VAL A 33 -22.98 -22.15 1.12
CA VAL A 33 -22.29 -21.27 0.17
C VAL A 33 -23.35 -20.74 -0.80
N ALA A 34 -23.39 -19.41 -0.96
CA ALA A 34 -24.28 -18.62 -1.83
C ALA A 34 -25.47 -17.92 -1.14
N ALA A 35 -25.15 -17.07 -0.17
CA ALA A 35 -25.83 -15.78 -0.04
C ALA A 35 -24.81 -14.77 0.49
N SER A 36 -23.89 -14.31 -0.37
CA SER A 36 -23.28 -12.99 -0.19
C SER A 36 -24.36 -11.95 -0.47
N GLY A 37 -25.35 -11.86 0.43
CA GLY A 37 -26.29 -10.76 0.42
C GLY A 37 -25.52 -9.50 0.79
N ASN A 38 -25.71 -8.44 0.02
CA ASN A 38 -25.24 -7.10 0.39
C ASN A 38 -25.58 -6.86 1.86
N ALA A 39 -24.56 -6.58 2.69
CA ALA A 39 -24.80 -6.19 4.07
C ALA A 39 -25.59 -4.89 4.03
N ALA A 40 -26.83 -4.91 4.53
CA ALA A 40 -27.67 -3.73 4.57
C ALA A 40 -27.02 -2.69 5.48
N ALA A 41 -26.49 -1.62 4.90
CA ALA A 41 -25.99 -0.47 5.64
C ALA A 41 -27.18 0.21 6.37
N PHE A 42 -27.01 0.49 7.66
CA PHE A 42 -28.02 1.19 8.46
C PHE A 42 -27.76 2.70 8.45
N GLU A 43 -28.77 3.47 8.04
CA GLU A 43 -28.75 4.94 8.07
C GLU A 43 -29.72 5.45 9.15
N ILE A 44 -29.21 6.29 10.05
CA ILE A 44 -30.02 6.95 11.08
C ILE A 44 -29.76 8.45 10.99
N PHE A 45 -30.78 9.24 10.64
CA PHE A 45 -30.70 10.71 10.49
C PHE A 45 -29.64 11.22 9.50
N GLY A 46 -29.37 10.51 8.40
CA GLY A 46 -28.32 10.89 7.44
C GLY A 46 -26.91 10.52 7.85
N ILE A 47 -26.71 9.90 9.02
CA ILE A 47 -25.43 9.35 9.47
C ILE A 47 -25.43 7.86 9.16
N LYS A 48 -24.59 7.43 8.22
CA LYS A 48 -24.31 6.01 7.95
C LYS A 48 -23.30 5.54 8.99
N LEU A 49 -23.72 4.62 9.86
CA LEU A 49 -22.87 4.10 10.93
C LEU A 49 -21.87 3.06 10.42
N TRP A 50 -22.12 2.47 9.24
CA TRP A 50 -21.32 1.39 8.66
C TRP A 50 -21.47 1.35 7.14
N GLY A 51 -20.37 1.08 6.43
CA GLY A 51 -20.29 0.96 4.97
C GLY A 51 -20.07 2.29 4.25
N SER A 52 -19.13 2.34 3.29
CA SER A 52 -19.06 3.41 2.29
C SER A 52 -20.26 3.31 1.37
N SER A 53 -20.89 4.44 1.02
CA SER A 53 -21.98 4.42 0.06
C SER A 53 -21.47 4.49 -1.36
N GLU A 54 -22.06 3.69 -2.26
CA GLU A 54 -21.93 3.86 -3.72
C GLU A 54 -22.25 5.32 -4.15
N ASP A 55 -22.98 6.07 -3.32
CA ASP A 55 -23.32 7.48 -3.51
C ASP A 55 -22.15 8.47 -3.30
N GLU A 56 -21.07 8.12 -2.59
CA GLU A 56 -19.94 9.07 -2.37
C GLU A 56 -19.18 9.36 -3.67
N ASP A 57 -19.07 8.36 -4.55
CA ASP A 57 -18.47 8.51 -5.87
C ASP A 57 -19.46 9.10 -6.90
N ALA A 58 -20.76 9.09 -6.62
CA ALA A 58 -21.81 9.48 -7.57
C ALA A 58 -21.78 10.97 -7.93
N ASP A 59 -21.15 11.80 -7.08
CA ASP A 59 -20.97 13.24 -7.30
C ASP A 59 -19.68 13.58 -8.08
N ILE A 60 -18.83 12.60 -8.39
CA ILE A 60 -17.58 12.81 -9.13
C ILE A 60 -17.89 13.00 -10.62
N VAL A 61 -17.61 14.20 -11.13
CA VAL A 61 -17.74 14.51 -12.56
C VAL A 61 -16.66 13.78 -13.35
N ASP A 62 -17.07 13.03 -14.38
CA ASP A 62 -16.21 12.20 -15.23
C ASP A 62 -15.37 11.18 -14.43
N PRO A 63 -16.01 10.21 -13.76
CA PRO A 63 -15.29 9.29 -12.88
C PRO A 63 -14.37 8.38 -13.68
N LEU A 64 -13.07 8.47 -13.38
CA LEU A 64 -12.01 7.67 -14.02
C LEU A 64 -11.32 6.80 -12.97
N ARG A 65 -11.29 5.48 -13.21
CA ARG A 65 -10.63 4.51 -12.33
C ARG A 65 -9.23 4.20 -12.83
N TYR A 66 -8.34 3.92 -11.90
CA TYR A 66 -6.94 3.61 -12.18
C TYR A 66 -6.48 2.47 -11.27
N ALA A 67 -5.38 1.83 -11.63
CA ALA A 67 -4.76 0.78 -10.84
C ALA A 67 -3.26 1.06 -10.74
N VAL A 68 -2.70 0.93 -9.55
CA VAL A 68 -1.34 1.35 -9.21
C VAL A 68 -0.47 0.14 -8.92
N THR A 69 0.64 0.05 -9.65
CA THR A 69 1.73 -0.87 -9.33
C THR A 69 2.95 -0.05 -8.92
N ILE A 70 3.50 -0.33 -7.74
CA ILE A 70 4.74 0.27 -7.25
C ILE A 70 5.86 -0.76 -7.37
N GLU A 71 6.93 -0.40 -8.06
CA GLU A 71 8.12 -1.21 -8.27
C GLU A 71 9.34 -0.53 -7.66
N ALA A 72 9.87 -1.10 -6.59
CA ALA A 72 11.05 -0.59 -5.88
C ALA A 72 12.01 -1.76 -5.55
N PRO A 73 12.70 -2.35 -6.55
CA PRO A 73 13.44 -3.60 -6.38
C PRO A 73 14.61 -3.50 -5.39
N ASP A 74 15.16 -2.30 -5.21
CA ASP A 74 16.28 -2.02 -4.30
C ASP A 74 15.84 -1.52 -2.91
N ALA A 75 14.52 -1.50 -2.64
CA ALA A 75 13.99 -1.17 -1.32
C ALA A 75 14.00 -2.41 -0.41
N ASP A 76 14.42 -2.23 0.84
CA ASP A 76 14.10 -3.20 1.89
C ASP A 76 12.60 -3.12 2.27
N GLU A 77 12.13 -4.08 3.06
CA GLU A 77 10.71 -4.18 3.44
C GLU A 77 10.22 -2.89 4.13
N ASP A 78 11.00 -2.35 5.05
CA ASP A 78 10.68 -1.12 5.77
C ASP A 78 10.56 0.09 4.83
N LEU A 79 11.46 0.24 3.85
CA LEU A 79 11.41 1.31 2.86
C LEU A 79 10.26 1.11 1.87
N ALA A 80 10.01 -0.12 1.44
CA ALA A 80 8.90 -0.44 0.55
C ALA A 80 7.56 -0.04 1.19
N GLU A 81 7.35 -0.40 2.46
CA GLU A 81 6.14 -0.02 3.21
C GLU A 81 6.01 1.51 3.35
N LYS A 82 7.11 2.22 3.66
CA LYS A 82 7.09 3.70 3.73
C LYS A 82 6.73 4.34 2.40
N LEU A 83 7.23 3.80 1.28
CA LEU A 83 6.94 4.32 -0.06
C LEU A 83 5.49 4.04 -0.46
N GLU A 84 4.98 2.85 -0.14
CA GLU A 84 3.58 2.51 -0.39
C GLU A 84 2.63 3.42 0.41
N ASN A 85 2.89 3.60 1.71
CA ASN A 85 2.12 4.48 2.58
C ASN A 85 2.22 5.97 2.21
N ALA A 86 3.28 6.37 1.50
CA ALA A 86 3.44 7.75 1.05
C ALA A 86 2.71 8.06 -0.26
N SER A 87 2.30 7.04 -1.03
CA SER A 87 1.64 7.22 -2.32
C SER A 87 0.14 7.46 -2.13
N ALA A 88 -0.31 8.71 -2.34
CA ALA A 88 -1.73 9.04 -2.42
C ALA A 88 -2.46 8.38 -3.61
N LEU A 89 -1.77 8.03 -4.69
CA LEU A 89 -2.31 7.18 -5.76
C LEU A 89 -2.65 5.79 -5.21
N LYS A 90 -1.76 5.20 -4.42
CA LYS A 90 -2.01 3.89 -3.83
C LYS A 90 -3.10 3.93 -2.77
N ASP A 91 -3.05 4.92 -1.88
CA ASP A 91 -4.03 5.12 -0.80
C ASP A 91 -5.46 5.28 -1.34
N ASP A 92 -5.61 5.94 -2.48
CA ASP A 92 -6.90 6.25 -3.09
C ASP A 92 -7.26 5.35 -4.28
N GLU A 93 -6.58 4.21 -4.47
CA GLU A 93 -6.74 3.37 -5.67
C GLU A 93 -8.19 2.89 -5.88
N GLU A 94 -8.92 2.66 -4.78
CA GLU A 94 -10.33 2.22 -4.82
C GLU A 94 -11.31 3.33 -5.24
N ARG A 95 -10.87 4.59 -5.21
CA ARG A 95 -11.71 5.78 -5.46
C ARG A 95 -11.43 6.36 -6.85
N PRO A 96 -12.46 6.65 -7.67
CA PRO A 96 -12.24 7.26 -8.97
C PRO A 96 -11.75 8.71 -8.81
N VAL A 97 -10.98 9.18 -9.79
CA VAL A 97 -10.59 10.58 -9.92
C VAL A 97 -11.52 11.32 -10.88
N SER A 98 -11.52 12.65 -10.81
CA SER A 98 -12.23 13.52 -11.76
C SER A 98 -11.50 13.59 -13.10
N GLY A 99 -11.79 12.62 -13.97
CA GLY A 99 -11.31 12.55 -15.33
C GLY A 99 -9.79 12.44 -15.48
N SER A 100 -9.33 12.64 -16.72
CA SER A 100 -7.92 12.50 -17.08
C SER A 100 -7.03 13.57 -16.43
N LEU A 101 -7.53 14.80 -16.32
CA LEU A 101 -6.81 15.90 -15.66
C LEU A 101 -6.63 15.63 -14.16
N GLY A 102 -7.65 15.07 -13.51
CA GLY A 102 -7.57 14.65 -12.11
C GLY A 102 -6.48 13.60 -11.90
N LEU A 103 -6.41 12.59 -12.79
CA LEU A 103 -5.35 11.58 -12.73
C LEU A 103 -3.95 12.18 -12.91
N LEU A 104 -3.76 13.06 -13.91
CA LEU A 104 -2.47 13.73 -14.14
C LEU A 104 -2.03 14.57 -12.94
N ALA A 105 -2.96 15.35 -12.36
CA ALA A 105 -2.67 16.18 -11.20
C ALA A 105 -2.28 15.33 -9.98
N LYS A 106 -3.04 14.25 -9.74
CA LYS A 106 -2.78 13.32 -8.64
C LYS A 106 -1.44 12.62 -8.81
N ALA A 107 -1.11 12.12 -10.01
CA ALA A 107 0.17 11.47 -10.29
C ALA A 107 1.37 12.41 -10.10
N ARG A 108 1.26 13.69 -10.47
CA ARG A 108 2.32 14.68 -10.23
C ARG A 108 2.53 14.92 -8.74
N GLY A 109 1.45 15.09 -7.98
CA GLY A 109 1.52 15.23 -6.52
C GLY A 109 2.08 13.98 -5.83
N ASP A 110 1.73 12.79 -6.33
CA ASP A 110 2.22 11.52 -5.82
C ASP A 110 3.74 11.38 -5.97
N ARG A 111 4.28 11.78 -7.13
CA ARG A 111 5.73 11.84 -7.34
C ARG A 111 6.42 12.72 -6.29
N ASP A 112 5.86 13.90 -6.02
CA ASP A 112 6.44 14.83 -5.04
C ASP A 112 6.43 14.23 -3.62
N GLN A 113 5.35 13.53 -3.25
CA GLN A 113 5.25 12.83 -1.96
C GLN A 113 6.25 11.67 -1.85
N LEU A 114 6.41 10.87 -2.90
CA LEU A 114 7.38 9.77 -2.93
C LEU A 114 8.83 10.27 -2.85
N VAL A 115 9.15 11.37 -3.55
CA VAL A 115 10.47 12.01 -3.42
C VAL A 115 10.70 12.52 -2.00
N ALA A 116 9.69 13.11 -1.36
CA ALA A 116 9.78 13.52 0.04
C ALA A 116 10.01 12.33 0.99
N ALA A 117 9.35 11.19 0.75
CA ALA A 117 9.54 9.96 1.52
C ALA A 117 10.96 9.39 1.36
N LEU A 118 11.51 9.40 0.14
CA LEU A 118 12.90 9.04 -0.11
C LEU A 118 13.86 9.95 0.68
N TYR A 119 13.64 11.26 0.67
CA TYR A 119 14.47 12.20 1.43
C TYR A 119 14.32 12.01 2.94
N ALA A 120 13.13 11.64 3.43
CA ALA A 120 12.92 11.29 4.82
C ALA A 120 13.74 10.04 5.24
N ASP A 121 13.97 9.10 4.32
CA ASP A 121 14.85 7.93 4.54
C ASP A 121 16.32 8.18 4.12
N ALA A 122 16.72 9.44 3.91
CA ALA A 122 18.07 9.84 3.49
C ALA A 122 18.51 9.31 2.10
N ARG A 123 17.56 9.08 1.19
CA ARG A 123 17.79 8.62 -0.19
C ARG A 123 17.72 9.80 -1.17
N TYR A 124 18.74 10.66 -1.14
CA TYR A 124 18.73 11.93 -1.90
C TYR A 124 18.93 11.79 -3.42
N GLU A 125 19.48 10.67 -3.86
CA GLU A 125 19.65 10.34 -5.28
C GLU A 125 18.53 9.43 -5.82
N GLY A 126 17.47 9.24 -5.03
CA GLY A 126 16.34 8.42 -5.46
C GLY A 126 15.58 9.06 -6.63
N VAL A 127 15.13 8.23 -7.57
CA VAL A 127 14.41 8.65 -8.78
C VAL A 127 13.07 7.96 -8.83
N VAL A 128 12.00 8.76 -8.98
CA VAL A 128 10.63 8.28 -9.12
C VAL A 128 10.16 8.54 -10.54
N THR A 129 9.85 7.48 -11.26
CA THR A 129 9.30 7.54 -12.62
C THR A 129 7.89 6.98 -12.62
N ILE A 130 6.91 7.79 -13.02
CA ILE A 130 5.52 7.37 -13.14
C ILE A 130 5.17 7.24 -14.61
N THR A 131 4.49 6.15 -14.95
CA THR A 131 3.89 5.96 -16.29
C THR A 131 2.38 5.78 -16.16
N ILE A 132 1.64 6.31 -17.13
CA ILE A 132 0.20 6.13 -17.28
C ILE A 132 -0.05 5.55 -18.68
N GLU A 133 -0.74 4.41 -18.77
CA GLU A 133 -0.86 3.63 -20.02
C GLU A 133 0.50 3.35 -20.69
N GLY A 134 1.55 3.16 -19.87
CA GLY A 134 2.91 2.89 -20.34
C GLY A 134 3.66 4.11 -20.90
N LYS A 135 3.08 5.32 -20.84
CA LYS A 135 3.75 6.57 -21.25
C LYS A 135 4.30 7.30 -20.02
N PRO A 136 5.55 7.79 -20.05
CA PRO A 136 6.11 8.59 -18.96
C PRO A 136 5.26 9.83 -18.66
N LEU A 137 5.04 10.11 -17.38
CA LEU A 137 4.24 11.24 -16.91
C LEU A 137 4.73 12.59 -17.47
N ASP A 138 6.04 12.73 -17.64
CA ASP A 138 6.67 13.96 -18.15
C ASP A 138 6.50 14.15 -19.66
N ASP A 139 6.18 13.09 -20.39
CA ASP A 139 5.94 13.13 -21.84
C ASP A 139 4.45 13.35 -22.18
N LEU A 140 3.56 13.29 -21.18
CA LEU A 140 2.13 13.46 -21.37
C LEU A 140 1.78 14.96 -21.54
N PRO A 141 1.02 15.33 -22.59
CA PRO A 141 0.58 16.70 -22.77
C PRO A 141 -0.41 17.10 -21.65
N PRO A 142 -0.55 18.40 -21.33
CA PRO A 142 -1.46 18.87 -20.27
C PRO A 142 -2.93 18.48 -20.47
N ASP A 143 -3.34 18.25 -21.71
CA ASP A 143 -4.67 17.85 -22.16
C ASP A 143 -4.75 16.37 -22.56
N ALA A 144 -3.84 15.52 -22.05
CA ALA A 144 -3.91 14.08 -22.32
C ALA A 144 -5.24 13.50 -21.83
N GLU A 145 -5.88 12.69 -22.69
CA GLU A 145 -7.10 11.97 -22.38
C GLU A 145 -6.83 10.47 -22.28
N PHE A 146 -7.34 9.82 -21.22
CA PHE A 146 -7.26 8.38 -21.01
C PHE A 146 -8.65 7.76 -21.20
N SER A 147 -8.93 7.30 -22.41
CA SER A 147 -10.20 6.68 -22.81
C SER A 147 -10.08 5.16 -23.04
N GLY A 148 -8.96 4.57 -22.63
CA GLY A 148 -8.68 3.13 -22.74
C GLY A 148 -9.53 2.27 -21.79
N PRO A 149 -9.33 0.94 -21.83
CA PRO A 149 -9.95 0.02 -20.88
C PRO A 149 -9.64 0.40 -19.44
N GLN A 150 -10.68 0.47 -18.62
CA GLN A 150 -10.58 0.79 -17.20
C GLN A 150 -10.34 -0.50 -16.38
N PRO A 151 -9.58 -0.45 -15.27
CA PRO A 151 -8.88 0.72 -14.74
C PRO A 151 -7.65 1.11 -15.58
N ILE A 152 -7.36 2.40 -15.66
CA ILE A 152 -6.16 2.92 -16.33
C ILE A 152 -4.92 2.47 -15.56
N PRO A 153 -3.96 1.76 -16.20
CA PRO A 153 -2.77 1.30 -15.51
C PRO A 153 -1.80 2.47 -15.23
N VAL A 154 -1.39 2.57 -13.97
CA VAL A 154 -0.36 3.49 -13.48
C VAL A 154 0.76 2.67 -12.86
N VAL A 155 1.99 2.86 -13.34
CA VAL A 155 3.17 2.17 -12.82
C VAL A 155 4.16 3.18 -12.27
N ILE A 156 4.54 3.01 -11.01
CA ILE A 156 5.48 3.83 -10.28
C ILE A 156 6.76 3.03 -10.13
N ASN A 157 7.80 3.42 -10.87
CA ASN A 157 9.14 2.82 -10.76
C ASN A 157 10.02 3.69 -9.88
N ILE A 158 10.60 3.10 -8.84
CA ILE A 158 11.40 3.80 -7.84
C ILE A 158 12.80 3.18 -7.81
N ALA A 159 13.79 3.92 -8.31
CA ALA A 159 15.19 3.64 -8.05
C ALA A 159 15.58 4.36 -6.76
N THR A 160 15.80 3.62 -5.67
CA THR A 160 15.96 4.22 -4.34
C THR A 160 17.29 4.94 -4.16
N GLY A 161 18.35 4.57 -4.89
CA GLY A 161 19.68 5.15 -4.75
C GLY A 161 20.35 4.80 -3.40
N PRO A 162 21.57 5.27 -3.12
CA PRO A 162 22.26 5.00 -1.86
C PRO A 162 21.60 5.73 -0.67
N LYS A 163 21.75 5.14 0.53
CA LYS A 163 21.38 5.81 1.78
C LYS A 163 22.54 6.69 2.24
N PHE A 164 22.26 7.97 2.44
CA PHE A 164 23.25 8.95 2.90
C PHE A 164 23.30 9.04 4.41
N THR A 165 24.44 9.47 4.93
CA THR A 165 24.65 9.83 6.33
C THR A 165 25.19 11.25 6.41
N LEU A 166 25.07 11.89 7.57
CA LEU A 166 25.60 13.23 7.76
C LEU A 166 27.13 13.23 7.55
N GLY A 167 27.64 14.20 6.80
CA GLY A 167 29.07 14.41 6.61
C GLY A 167 29.64 15.38 7.63
N ASP A 168 30.40 16.36 7.14
CA ASP A 168 30.89 17.46 7.98
C ASP A 168 29.77 18.44 8.31
N ILE A 169 29.49 18.61 9.60
CA ILE A 169 28.48 19.55 10.08
C ILE A 169 29.15 20.86 10.51
N ARG A 170 28.66 21.99 9.99
CA ARG A 170 29.09 23.33 10.40
C ARG A 170 27.89 24.20 10.69
N LEU A 171 27.73 24.58 11.96
CA LEU A 171 26.81 25.64 12.36
C LEU A 171 27.50 27.01 12.16
N ALA A 172 26.74 28.02 11.76
CA ALA A 172 27.26 29.34 11.42
C ALA A 172 26.29 30.45 11.85
N GLY A 173 26.73 31.70 11.80
CA GLY A 173 25.95 32.84 12.27
C GLY A 173 25.70 32.75 13.77
N ASP A 174 24.46 33.04 14.19
CA ASP A 174 24.07 33.02 15.60
C ASP A 174 24.18 31.62 16.23
N ALA A 175 24.11 30.56 15.41
CA ALA A 175 24.27 29.17 15.86
C ALA A 175 25.74 28.70 15.95
N ALA A 176 26.73 29.53 15.59
CA ALA A 176 28.13 29.11 15.50
C ALA A 176 28.73 28.64 16.84
N GLY A 177 28.19 29.13 17.97
CA GLY A 177 28.61 28.72 19.32
C GLY A 177 27.96 27.43 19.81
N LEU A 178 26.96 26.90 19.11
CA LEU A 178 26.23 25.71 19.50
C LEU A 178 26.96 24.43 19.08
N ALA A 179 26.82 23.37 19.88
CA ALA A 179 27.30 22.05 19.52
C ALA A 179 26.22 21.31 18.71
N GLY A 180 26.47 21.05 17.42
CA GLY A 180 25.51 20.32 16.56
C GLY A 180 25.09 18.96 17.12
N ALA A 181 25.99 18.29 17.85
CA ALA A 181 25.70 17.02 18.51
C ALA A 181 24.53 17.10 19.52
N ASP A 182 24.33 18.24 20.18
CA ASP A 182 23.20 18.45 21.12
C ASP A 182 21.85 18.42 20.40
N PHE A 183 21.86 18.58 19.08
CA PHE A 183 20.69 18.55 18.21
C PHE A 183 20.64 17.30 17.32
N GLY A 184 21.50 16.31 17.58
CA GLY A 184 21.59 15.06 16.81
C GLY A 184 22.35 15.19 15.48
N LEU A 185 23.01 16.32 15.22
CA LEU A 185 23.82 16.52 14.03
C LEU A 185 25.25 15.99 14.26
N ILE A 186 25.43 14.70 14.00
CA ILE A 186 26.69 13.97 14.23
C ILE A 186 27.15 13.36 12.90
N ALA A 187 28.43 13.48 12.57
CA ALA A 187 28.99 12.87 11.37
C ALA A 187 28.79 11.35 11.37
N GLY A 188 28.38 10.79 10.25
CA GLY A 188 27.93 9.40 10.11
C GLY A 188 26.52 9.14 10.67
N GLY A 189 25.86 10.14 11.25
CA GLY A 189 24.51 10.04 11.79
C GLY A 189 23.40 10.11 10.75
N ASP A 190 22.17 10.13 11.24
CA ASP A 190 20.95 10.16 10.43
C ASP A 190 20.87 11.44 9.57
N ALA A 191 20.88 11.27 8.25
CA ALA A 191 20.71 12.33 7.28
C ALA A 191 19.29 12.41 6.72
N GLY A 192 18.30 11.78 7.35
CA GLY A 192 16.91 11.93 6.94
C GLY A 192 16.48 13.39 7.04
N SER A 193 15.73 13.87 6.04
CA SER A 193 15.24 15.26 6.01
C SER A 193 14.49 15.65 7.29
N GLY A 194 13.71 14.73 7.86
CA GLY A 194 13.01 14.93 9.13
C GLY A 194 13.95 15.13 10.32
N ALA A 195 15.08 14.41 10.37
CA ALA A 195 16.10 14.59 11.41
C ALA A 195 16.77 15.97 11.30
N VAL A 196 17.11 16.39 10.08
CA VAL A 196 17.70 17.71 9.80
C VAL A 196 16.75 18.84 10.18
N LEU A 197 15.48 18.77 9.75
CA LEU A 197 14.46 19.78 10.07
C LEU A 197 14.17 19.85 11.58
N LYS A 198 14.16 18.70 12.26
CA LYS A 198 14.01 18.65 13.72
C LYS A 198 15.19 19.33 14.44
N ALA A 199 16.42 19.10 13.97
CA ALA A 199 17.60 19.74 14.50
C ALA A 199 17.54 21.26 14.29
N GLU A 200 17.18 21.71 13.08
CA GLU A 200 16.99 23.13 12.76
C GLU A 200 15.96 23.78 13.71
N ALA A 201 14.77 23.20 13.82
CA ALA A 201 13.71 23.72 14.69
C ALA A 201 14.16 23.81 16.16
N SER A 202 14.99 22.86 16.61
CA SER A 202 15.52 22.84 17.97
C SER A 202 16.59 23.90 18.19
N ILE A 203 17.46 24.13 17.20
CA ILE A 203 18.45 25.22 17.22
C ILE A 203 17.74 26.57 17.25
N VAL A 204 16.75 26.78 16.38
CA VAL A 204 15.96 28.02 16.34
C VAL A 204 15.29 28.29 17.68
N ARG A 205 14.78 27.25 18.34
CA ARG A 205 14.20 27.38 19.69
C ARG A 205 15.24 27.76 20.72
N ALA A 206 16.42 27.12 20.74
CA ALA A 206 17.48 27.44 21.68
C ALA A 206 17.94 28.90 21.56
N LEU A 207 18.13 29.39 20.33
CA LEU A 207 18.50 30.79 20.09
C LEU A 207 17.42 31.77 20.59
N LYS A 208 16.14 31.46 20.40
CA LYS A 208 15.03 32.28 20.93
C LYS A 208 14.98 32.34 22.45
N GLU A 209 15.48 31.31 23.14
CA GLU A 209 15.56 31.27 24.60
C GLU A 209 16.75 32.10 25.12
N GLU A 210 17.77 32.34 24.29
CA GLU A 210 18.97 33.13 24.62
C GLU A 210 18.79 34.64 24.39
N GLY A 211 17.85 35.06 23.53
CA GLY A 211 17.47 36.47 23.31
C GLY A 211 17.80 36.98 21.91
#